data_AF-A0A411LNP1-F1
#
_entry.id   AF-A0A411LNP1-F1
#
_cell.length_a   1.000
_cell.length_b   1.000
_cell.length_c   1.000
_cell.angle_alpha   90.00
_cell.angle_beta   90.00
_cell.angle_gamma   90.00
#
_symmetry.space_group_name_H-M   'P 1'
#
loop_
_entity.id
_entity.type
_entity.pdbx_description
1 polymer ?
#
loop_
_entity_poly.entity_id
_entity_poly.type
_entity_poly.pdbx_seq_one_letter_code
_entity_poly.pdbx_strand_id
1 'polypeptide(L)'
;MPACAARHTDLVPPAPVAVAVEPPRPSADLLACAERPTALVEDPALLATIPAPWRRGLIGLARAAGVNADRLDRLANWVAPGSCPAKEKP
;
A
#
# COMPACT_ATOMS: atom_id res chain seq x y z
N MET A 1 -43.88 1.95 -56.24
CA MET A 1 -43.56 3.12 -55.39
C MET A 1 -42.06 3.13 -55.16
N PRO A 2 -41.33 4.23 -55.37
CA PRO A 2 -39.91 4.24 -55.12
C PRO A 2 -39.67 4.34 -53.61
N ALA A 3 -38.88 3.44 -53.05
CA ALA A 3 -38.49 3.48 -51.65
C ALA A 3 -37.36 4.52 -51.47
N CYS A 4 -37.52 5.45 -50.53
CA CYS A 4 -36.44 6.34 -50.11
C CYS A 4 -35.41 5.54 -49.31
N ALA A 5 -34.23 5.30 -49.89
CA ALA A 5 -33.08 4.80 -49.16
C ALA A 5 -32.55 5.91 -48.23
N ALA A 6 -32.52 5.65 -46.93
CA ALA A 6 -31.84 6.52 -45.97
C ALA A 6 -30.35 6.52 -46.31
N ARG A 7 -29.79 7.70 -46.59
CA ARG A 7 -28.34 7.86 -46.69
C ARG A 7 -27.79 7.75 -45.28
N HIS A 8 -27.15 6.63 -44.97
CA HIS A 8 -26.24 6.56 -43.83
C HIS A 8 -25.10 7.54 -44.10
N THR A 9 -25.22 8.75 -43.57
CA THR A 9 -24.07 9.64 -43.43
C THR A 9 -23.18 8.97 -42.40
N ASP A 10 -22.03 8.47 -42.83
CA ASP A 10 -20.96 7.97 -41.97
C ASP A 10 -20.44 9.15 -41.11
N LEU A 11 -21.11 9.39 -39.99
CA LEU A 11 -20.59 10.25 -38.94
C LEU A 11 -19.42 9.51 -38.32
N VAL A 12 -18.22 9.82 -38.80
CA VAL A 12 -16.98 9.36 -38.17
C VAL A 12 -16.99 9.91 -36.74
N PRO A 13 -17.05 9.04 -35.70
CA PRO A 13 -17.03 9.51 -34.34
C PRO A 13 -15.70 10.22 -34.07
N PRO A 14 -15.70 11.33 -33.31
CA PRO A 14 -14.45 12.03 -32.98
C PRO A 14 -13.50 11.07 -32.28
N ALA A 15 -12.22 11.15 -32.64
CA ALA A 15 -11.18 10.34 -32.02
C ALA A 15 -11.12 10.61 -30.51
N PRO A 16 -10.89 9.57 -29.68
CA PRO A 16 -10.81 9.75 -28.23
C PRO A 16 -9.64 10.69 -27.88
N VAL A 17 -9.94 11.73 -27.11
CA VAL A 17 -8.94 12.65 -26.57
C VAL A 17 -8.46 12.12 -25.23
N ALA A 18 -7.20 11.70 -25.14
CA ALA A 18 -6.57 11.36 -23.87
C ALA A 18 -6.21 12.66 -23.13
N VAL A 19 -6.89 12.92 -22.01
CA VAL A 19 -6.55 14.02 -21.11
C VAL A 19 -5.51 13.51 -20.11
N ALA A 20 -4.34 14.15 -20.07
CA ALA A 20 -3.36 13.88 -19.03
C ALA A 20 -3.91 14.36 -17.69
N VAL A 21 -4.37 13.42 -16.86
CA VAL A 21 -4.72 13.69 -15.46
C VAL A 21 -3.46 13.47 -14.65
N GLU A 22 -2.90 14.53 -14.07
CA GLU A 22 -1.85 14.38 -13.06
C GLU A 22 -2.45 13.56 -11.90
N PRO A 23 -1.90 12.39 -11.57
CA PRO A 23 -2.41 11.61 -10.46
C PRO A 23 -2.22 12.42 -9.17
N PRO A 24 -3.24 12.51 -8.31
CA PRO A 24 -3.10 13.21 -7.04
C PRO A 24 -1.95 12.61 -6.25
N ARG A 25 -0.96 13.44 -5.90
CA ARG A 25 0.15 12.99 -5.06
C ARG A 25 -0.37 12.81 -3.64
N PRO A 26 -0.13 11.64 -3.00
CA PRO A 26 -0.47 11.47 -1.60
C PRO A 26 0.31 12.47 -0.74
N SER A 27 -0.26 12.82 0.41
CA SER A 27 0.41 13.68 1.38
C SER A 27 1.70 13.03 1.88
N ALA A 28 2.67 13.85 2.29
CA ALA A 28 4.03 13.39 2.61
C ALA A 28 4.08 12.37 3.76
N ASP A 29 3.15 12.44 4.70
CA ASP A 29 2.99 11.48 5.80
C ASP A 29 2.66 10.05 5.32
N LEU A 30 1.94 9.91 4.20
CA LEU A 30 1.64 8.61 3.60
C LEU A 30 2.83 8.02 2.81
N LEU A 31 3.87 8.83 2.58
CA LEU A 31 5.11 8.43 1.91
C LEU A 31 6.25 8.20 2.91
N ALA A 32 6.01 8.41 4.20
CA ALA A 32 6.99 8.08 5.24
C ALA A 32 7.12 6.56 5.38
N CYS A 33 8.36 6.09 5.55
CA CYS A 33 8.61 4.68 5.84
C CYS A 33 8.10 4.31 7.22
N ALA A 34 7.71 3.05 7.39
CA ALA A 34 7.20 2.57 8.65
C ALA A 34 8.30 2.57 9.73
N GLU A 35 7.97 3.14 10.89
CA GLU A 35 8.83 3.09 12.06
C GLU A 35 8.89 1.66 12.61
N ARG A 36 10.12 1.20 12.89
CA ARG A 36 10.40 -0.09 13.50
C ARG A 36 11.14 0.16 14.80
N PRO A 37 10.44 0.32 15.93
CA PRO A 37 11.11 0.51 17.20
C PRO A 37 12.00 -0.70 17.49
N THR A 38 13.16 -0.44 18.10
CA THR A 38 14.07 -1.50 18.55
C THR A 38 13.30 -2.47 19.43
N ALA A 39 13.53 -3.77 19.23
CA ALA A 39 12.88 -4.80 20.03
C ALA A 39 13.03 -4.50 21.53
N LEU A 40 12.00 -4.82 22.30
CA LEU A 40 12.09 -4.82 23.76
C LEU A 40 13.31 -5.66 24.15
N VAL A 41 14.14 -5.13 25.06
CA VAL A 41 15.32 -5.85 25.57
C VAL A 41 14.87 -7.23 26.03
N GLU A 42 15.40 -8.27 25.38
CA GLU A 42 15.15 -9.66 25.75
C GLU A 42 15.96 -10.00 26.99
N ASP A 43 15.61 -9.39 28.13
CA ASP A 43 16.12 -9.84 29.42
C ASP A 43 15.33 -11.08 29.84
N PRO A 44 15.95 -12.28 29.91
CA PRO A 44 15.27 -13.49 30.34
C PRO A 44 14.69 -13.38 31.74
N ALA A 45 15.23 -12.52 32.61
CA ALA A 45 14.67 -12.24 33.94
C ALA A 45 13.33 -11.47 33.86
N LEU A 46 13.13 -10.61 32.84
CA LEU A 46 11.87 -9.89 32.61
C LEU A 46 10.82 -10.75 31.91
N LEU A 47 11.24 -11.67 31.04
CA LEU A 47 10.34 -12.60 30.34
C LEU A 47 9.62 -13.54 31.30
N ALA A 48 10.28 -13.97 32.38
CA ALA A 48 9.71 -14.85 33.41
C ALA A 48 8.47 -14.26 34.11
N THR A 49 8.34 -12.92 34.11
CA THR A 49 7.29 -12.20 34.85
C THR A 49 5.97 -12.12 34.09
N ILE A 50 5.98 -12.28 32.76
CA ILE A 50 4.77 -12.12 31.94
C ILE A 50 4.01 -13.46 31.86
N PRO A 51 2.74 -13.53 32.29
CA PRO A 51 1.95 -14.75 32.16
C PRO A 51 1.80 -15.18 30.69
N ALA A 52 1.80 -16.49 30.43
CA ALA A 52 1.82 -17.04 29.08
C ALA A 52 0.69 -16.54 28.14
N PRO A 53 -0.56 -16.29 28.59
CA PRO A 53 -1.60 -15.70 27.74
C PRO A 53 -1.24 -14.30 27.25
N TRP A 54 -0.72 -13.45 28.15
CA TRP A 54 -0.29 -12.10 27.83
C TRP A 54 0.89 -12.10 26.87
N ARG A 55 1.88 -12.98 27.09
CA ARG A 55 3.03 -13.12 26.18
C ARG A 55 2.58 -13.46 24.76
N ARG A 56 1.62 -14.39 24.61
CA ARG A 56 1.04 -14.74 23.31
C ARG A 56 0.33 -13.56 22.66
N GLY A 57 -0.45 -12.80 23.43
CA GLY A 57 -1.11 -11.58 22.96
C GLY A 57 -0.12 -10.52 22.46
N LEU A 58 0.94 -10.25 23.23
CA LEU A 58 1.99 -9.28 22.88
C LEU A 58 2.75 -9.70 21.61
N ILE A 59 3.12 -10.97 21.48
CA ILE A 59 3.73 -11.50 20.26
C ILE A 59 2.78 -11.33 19.06
N GLY A 60 1.49 -11.60 19.25
CA GLY A 60 0.47 -11.40 18.23
C GLY A 60 0.38 -9.94 17.76
N LEU A 61 0.35 -9.00 18.71
CA LEU A 61 0.34 -7.57 18.42
C LEU A 61 1.61 -7.12 17.69
N ALA A 62 2.78 -7.55 18.15
CA ALA A 62 4.06 -7.23 17.51
C ALA A 62 4.11 -7.73 16.06
N ARG A 63 3.61 -8.95 15.81
CA ARG A 63 3.51 -9.51 14.45
C ARG A 63 2.53 -8.70 13.58
N ALA A 64 1.37 -8.36 14.10
CA ALA A 64 0.38 -7.56 13.37
C ALA A 64 0.93 -6.16 13.02
N ALA A 65 1.61 -5.51 13.96
CA ALA A 65 2.30 -4.25 13.72
C ALA A 65 3.37 -4.39 12.62
N GLY A 66 4.18 -5.45 12.65
CA GLY A 66 5.17 -5.74 11.61
C GLY A 66 4.56 -5.93 10.22
N VAL A 67 3.42 -6.64 10.12
CA VAL A 67 2.71 -6.81 8.84
C VAL A 67 2.17 -5.48 8.30
N ASN A 68 1.66 -4.61 9.18
CA ASN A 68 1.17 -3.29 8.78
C ASN A 68 2.31 -2.37 8.33
N ALA A 69 3.44 -2.38 9.04
CA ALA A 69 4.65 -1.66 8.63
C ALA A 69 5.10 -2.08 7.21
N ASP A 70 5.12 -3.39 6.93
CA ASP A 70 5.50 -3.90 5.61
C ASP A 70 4.50 -3.54 4.50
N ARG A 71 3.23 -3.27 4.85
CA ARG A 71 2.24 -2.78 3.87
C ARG A 71 2.47 -1.30 3.56
N LEU A 72 2.79 -0.49 4.57
CA LEU A 72 3.12 0.92 4.39
C LEU A 72 4.37 1.10 3.53
N ASP A 73 5.44 0.37 3.82
CA ASP A 73 6.68 0.46 3.01
C ASP A 73 6.45 0.05 1.55
N ARG A 74 5.57 -0.93 1.30
CA ARG A 74 5.19 -1.31 -0.07
C ARG A 74 4.40 -0.22 -0.77
N LEU A 75 3.52 0.48 -0.05
CA LEU A 75 2.75 1.60 -0.61
C LEU A 75 3.67 2.78 -0.93
N ALA A 76 4.58 3.14 -0.02
CA ALA A 76 5.58 4.18 -0.25
C ALA A 76 6.49 3.83 -1.45
N ASN A 77 6.99 2.59 -1.51
CA ASN A 77 7.82 2.12 -2.63
C ASN A 77 7.05 1.98 -3.95
N TRP A 78 5.73 1.79 -3.93
CA TRP A 78 4.91 1.79 -5.15
C TRP A 78 4.86 3.18 -5.79
N VAL A 79 4.79 4.24 -4.96
CA VAL A 79 4.79 5.63 -5.43
C VAL A 79 6.21 6.11 -5.77
N ALA A 80 7.18 5.77 -4.92
CA ALA A 80 8.58 6.18 -5.05
C ALA A 80 9.51 4.96 -4.83
N PRO A 81 9.85 4.21 -5.89
CA PRO A 81 10.65 2.98 -5.76
C PRO A 81 12.00 3.21 -5.08
N GLY A 82 12.30 2.40 -4.07
CA GLY A 82 13.56 2.45 -3.33
C GLY A 82 13.61 3.48 -2.20
N SER A 83 12.50 4.16 -1.91
CA SER A 83 12.41 5.14 -0.81
C SER A 83 12.49 4.48 0.57
N CYS A 84 11.92 3.28 0.72
CA CYS A 84 11.90 2.55 1.99
C CYS A 84 12.69 1.23 1.91
N PRO A 85 13.41 0.85 3.00
CA PRO A 85 14.24 -0.35 3.02
C PRO A 85 13.38 -1.60 2.75
N ALA A 86 13.85 -2.47 1.86
CA ALA A 86 13.25 -3.78 1.70
C ALA A 86 13.51 -4.60 2.96
N LYS A 87 12.47 -5.27 3.47
CA LYS A 87 12.62 -6.15 4.62
C LYS A 87 13.62 -7.26 4.27
N GLU A 88 14.67 -7.40 5.07
CA GLU A 88 15.54 -8.56 4.99
C GLU A 88 14.72 -9.81 5.35
N LYS A 89 14.85 -10.85 4.53
CA LYS A 89 14.11 -12.10 4.74
C LYS A 89 14.63 -12.74 6.04
N PRO A 90 13.74 -13.13 6.97
CA PRO A 90 14.16 -13.85 8.18
C PRO A 90 14.78 -15.21 7.84
#